data_AF-A0A958R7R0-F1
#
_entry.id   AF-A0A958R7R0-F1
#
_cell.length_a   1.000
_cell.length_b   1.000
_cell.length_c   1.000
_cell.angle_alpha   90.00
_cell.angle_beta   90.00
_cell.angle_gamma   90.00
#
_symmetry.space_group_name_H-M   'P 1'
#
loop_
_entity.id
_entity.type
_entity.pdbx_description
1 polymer ?
#
loop_
_entity_poly.entity_id
_entity_poly.type
_entity_poly.pdbx_seq_one_letter_code
_entity_poly.pdbx_strand_id
1 'polypeptide(L)'
;MDKIQYTSKEGSSLVVPVFNGRTVDKMPELVAQEYTPISVAGIMEQRIKAWQSGDQELAQLWGRNYFDSGDGIMYHPDGRIKVVPDSETLRSVNPNTPLRWYGAQVLSEGTFDKAQGEEFSRKDVKRFANEYLKQKDVLNNPIWLALARGDKELLKDYAGQVYSRINDPNLMKIWVSDAPDFEAERLWCLGGLGGNSIVSGGSDGLLDDVSGRLVGVAPKVQACDEVAPVATKMNLEALMGDFRTLADDGFLTPKAQALYEALQSGKYNL
;
A
#
# COMPACT_ATOMS: atom_id res chain seq x y z
N MET A 1 -0.56 -19.26 -8.96
CA MET A 1 -0.78 -18.00 -8.23
C MET A 1 -0.97 -18.36 -6.78
N ASP A 2 -0.03 -17.96 -5.94
CA ASP A 2 -0.16 -18.18 -4.50
C ASP A 2 -1.15 -17.16 -3.94
N LYS A 3 -1.94 -17.59 -2.96
CA LYS A 3 -2.96 -16.75 -2.32
C LYS A 3 -2.62 -16.63 -0.86
N ILE A 4 -2.53 -15.40 -0.35
CA ILE A 4 -2.53 -15.16 1.08
C ILE A 4 -4.00 -15.15 1.50
N GLN A 5 -4.41 -16.20 2.20
CA GLN A 5 -5.74 -16.25 2.82
C GLN A 5 -5.61 -15.78 4.26
N TYR A 6 -6.40 -14.76 4.60
CA TYR A 6 -6.58 -14.30 5.97
C TYR A 6 -8.03 -14.47 6.34
N THR A 7 -8.33 -14.99 7.53
CA THR A 7 -9.67 -14.93 8.10
C THR A 7 -9.61 -14.04 9.33
N SER A 8 -10.30 -12.91 9.26
CA SER A 8 -10.46 -12.00 10.40
C SER A 8 -11.13 -12.68 11.58
N LYS A 9 -10.96 -12.12 12.79
CA LYS A 9 -11.70 -12.55 13.98
C LYS A 9 -13.23 -12.45 13.79
N GLU A 10 -13.68 -11.61 12.87
CA GLU A 10 -15.08 -11.41 12.51
C GLU A 10 -15.56 -12.39 11.42
N GLY A 11 -14.71 -13.34 10.99
CA GLY A 11 -15.06 -14.38 10.01
C GLY A 11 -14.97 -13.93 8.55
N SER A 12 -14.71 -12.65 8.27
CA SER A 12 -14.41 -12.19 6.90
C SER A 12 -13.09 -12.78 6.42
N SER A 13 -13.08 -13.42 5.24
CA SER A 13 -11.84 -13.91 4.61
C SER A 13 -11.37 -12.90 3.56
N LEU A 14 -10.18 -12.32 3.77
CA LEU A 14 -9.50 -11.53 2.76
C LEU A 14 -8.49 -12.44 2.05
N VAL A 15 -8.71 -12.66 0.76
CA VAL A 15 -7.77 -13.37 -0.09
C VAL A 15 -6.97 -12.33 -0.87
N VAL A 16 -5.70 -12.15 -0.52
CA VAL A 16 -4.81 -11.24 -1.23
C VAL A 16 -3.95 -12.05 -2.21
N PRO A 17 -4.04 -11.79 -3.53
CA PRO A 17 -3.23 -12.51 -4.51
C PRO A 17 -1.76 -12.09 -4.42
N VAL A 18 -0.87 -13.07 -4.50
CA VAL A 18 0.58 -12.86 -4.57
C VAL A 18 1.11 -13.35 -5.91
N PHE A 19 1.90 -12.51 -6.54
CA PHE A 19 2.51 -12.74 -7.83
C PHE A 19 4.01 -12.88 -7.64
N ASN A 20 4.46 -14.13 -7.44
CA ASN A 20 5.88 -14.47 -7.27
C ASN A 20 6.55 -14.66 -8.64
N GLY A 21 7.75 -14.10 -8.83
CA GLY A 21 8.54 -14.20 -10.05
C GLY A 21 9.10 -12.84 -10.50
N ARG A 22 9.70 -12.83 -11.69
CA ARG A 22 10.24 -11.61 -12.31
C ARG A 22 9.15 -10.56 -12.46
N THR A 23 9.38 -9.35 -11.96
CA THR A 23 8.38 -8.28 -12.01
C THR A 23 7.98 -7.94 -13.45
N VAL A 24 8.91 -7.96 -14.41
CA VAL A 24 8.59 -7.78 -15.83
C VAL A 24 7.60 -8.83 -16.37
N ASP A 25 7.54 -10.01 -15.78
CA ASP A 25 6.59 -11.07 -16.16
C ASP A 25 5.29 -10.95 -15.33
N LYS A 26 5.41 -10.58 -14.05
CA LYS A 26 4.31 -10.60 -13.07
C LYS A 26 3.48 -9.32 -12.96
N MET A 27 4.04 -8.15 -13.27
CA MET A 27 3.27 -6.91 -13.31
C MET A 27 2.16 -6.96 -14.39
N PRO A 28 2.41 -7.41 -15.64
CA PRO A 28 1.35 -7.57 -16.62
C PRO A 28 0.26 -8.56 -16.18
N GLU A 29 0.62 -9.68 -15.56
CA GLU A 29 -0.34 -10.66 -15.03
C GLU A 29 -1.24 -10.05 -13.94
N LEU A 30 -0.66 -9.23 -13.06
CA LEU A 30 -1.36 -8.54 -11.99
C LEU A 30 -2.35 -7.51 -12.57
N VAL A 31 -1.89 -6.67 -13.50
CA VAL A 31 -2.71 -5.64 -14.15
C VAL A 31 -3.84 -6.25 -15.00
N ALA A 32 -3.57 -7.34 -15.72
CA ALA A 32 -4.58 -8.05 -16.51
C ALA A 32 -5.71 -8.65 -15.67
N GLN A 33 -5.48 -8.82 -14.37
CA GLN A 33 -6.49 -9.24 -13.38
C GLN A 33 -7.09 -8.06 -12.61
N GLU A 34 -6.92 -6.84 -13.13
CA GLU A 34 -7.45 -5.59 -12.57
C GLU A 34 -6.93 -5.24 -11.18
N TYR A 35 -5.84 -5.86 -10.71
CA TYR A 35 -5.21 -5.49 -9.45
C TYR A 35 -4.27 -4.29 -9.61
N THR A 36 -3.99 -3.63 -8.49
CA THR A 36 -2.87 -2.68 -8.36
C THR A 36 -1.84 -3.23 -7.38
N PRO A 37 -0.52 -3.11 -7.65
CA PRO A 37 0.49 -3.52 -6.68
C PRO A 37 0.36 -2.70 -5.39
N ILE A 38 0.50 -3.34 -4.23
CA ILE A 38 0.44 -2.66 -2.92
C ILE A 38 1.56 -1.61 -2.79
N SER A 39 1.30 -0.46 -2.17
CA SER A 39 2.33 0.54 -1.87
C SER A 39 3.19 0.13 -0.66
N VAL A 40 4.33 0.80 -0.43
CA VAL A 40 5.14 0.57 0.78
C VAL A 40 4.34 0.86 2.05
N ALA A 41 3.57 1.95 2.06
CA ALA A 41 2.64 2.27 3.13
C ALA A 41 1.61 1.15 3.35
N GLY A 42 1.04 0.60 2.28
CA GLY A 42 0.13 -0.54 2.37
C GLY A 42 0.78 -1.77 3.00
N ILE A 43 2.05 -2.07 2.68
CA ILE A 43 2.77 -3.18 3.32
C ILE A 43 2.97 -2.91 4.83
N MET A 44 3.30 -1.67 5.22
CA MET A 44 3.41 -1.29 6.64
C MET A 44 2.09 -1.55 7.39
N GLU A 45 0.96 -1.10 6.82
CA GLU A 45 -0.36 -1.32 7.41
C GLU A 45 -0.69 -2.81 7.57
N GLN A 46 -0.44 -3.62 6.54
CA GLN A 46 -0.71 -5.05 6.59
C GLN A 46 0.15 -5.75 7.64
N ARG A 47 1.42 -5.36 7.78
CA ARG A 47 2.29 -5.86 8.84
C ARG A 47 1.78 -5.49 10.23
N ILE A 48 1.39 -4.25 10.46
CA ILE A 48 0.82 -3.80 11.74
C ILE A 48 -0.44 -4.62 12.07
N LYS A 49 -1.39 -4.72 11.12
CA LYS A 49 -2.63 -5.50 11.28
C LYS A 49 -2.32 -6.96 11.59
N ALA A 50 -1.41 -7.58 10.85
CA ALA A 50 -0.99 -8.96 11.07
C ALA A 50 -0.43 -9.16 12.48
N TRP A 51 0.44 -8.27 12.93
CA TRP A 51 1.07 -8.31 14.26
C TRP A 51 0.09 -8.09 15.42
N GLN A 52 -0.93 -7.27 15.22
CA GLN A 52 -1.95 -6.96 16.24
C GLN A 52 -3.08 -7.98 16.28
N SER A 53 -3.26 -8.78 15.22
CA SER A 53 -4.34 -9.76 15.14
C SER A 53 -4.25 -10.87 16.21
N GLY A 54 -3.03 -11.20 16.64
CA GLY A 54 -2.73 -12.37 17.48
C GLY A 54 -2.55 -13.67 16.67
N ASP A 55 -2.81 -13.65 15.36
CA ASP A 55 -2.56 -14.76 14.45
C ASP A 55 -1.06 -14.87 14.15
N GLN A 56 -0.44 -15.93 14.67
CA GLN A 56 1.00 -16.14 14.53
C GLN A 56 1.42 -16.49 13.10
N GLU A 57 0.58 -17.19 12.34
CA GLU A 57 0.88 -17.57 10.97
C GLU A 57 0.85 -16.34 10.07
N LEU A 58 -0.18 -15.51 10.22
CA LEU A 58 -0.29 -14.24 9.52
C LEU A 58 0.85 -13.27 9.88
N ALA A 59 1.17 -13.16 11.17
CA ALA A 59 2.27 -12.35 11.66
C ALA A 59 3.63 -12.81 11.09
N GLN A 60 3.84 -14.13 10.96
CA GLN A 60 5.04 -14.67 10.32
C GLN A 60 5.05 -14.45 8.82
N LEU A 61 3.91 -14.64 8.15
CA LEU A 61 3.78 -14.45 6.72
C LEU A 61 4.11 -13.01 6.33
N TRP A 62 3.51 -12.01 6.97
CA TRP A 62 3.78 -10.61 6.66
C TRP A 62 5.10 -10.11 7.26
N GLY A 63 5.48 -10.64 8.43
CA GLY A 63 6.65 -10.20 9.15
C GLY A 63 7.96 -10.75 8.60
N ARG A 64 8.04 -12.01 8.16
CA ARG A 64 9.29 -12.65 7.73
C ARG A 64 9.56 -12.55 6.23
N ASN A 65 8.54 -12.25 5.44
CA ASN A 65 8.67 -12.10 4.00
C ASN A 65 8.97 -10.66 3.60
N TYR A 66 9.75 -10.51 2.53
CA TYR A 66 9.83 -9.26 1.78
C TYR A 66 8.69 -9.17 0.77
N PHE A 67 8.38 -7.94 0.34
CA PHE A 67 7.40 -7.65 -0.68
C PHE A 67 7.88 -6.48 -1.54
N ASP A 68 7.77 -6.64 -2.85
CA ASP A 68 7.89 -5.54 -3.79
C ASP A 68 6.60 -4.72 -3.78
N SER A 69 6.76 -3.41 -3.87
CA SER A 69 5.64 -2.47 -3.86
C SER A 69 5.35 -1.93 -5.26
N GLY A 70 4.21 -1.23 -5.41
CA GLY A 70 3.89 -0.41 -6.56
C GLY A 70 4.59 0.95 -6.58
N ASP A 71 5.42 1.24 -5.57
CA ASP A 71 6.13 2.51 -5.46
C ASP A 71 7.47 2.44 -6.18
N GLY A 72 7.79 3.53 -6.88
CA GLY A 72 9.04 3.67 -7.60
C GLY A 72 10.10 4.42 -6.78
N ILE A 73 11.36 4.03 -7.00
CA ILE A 73 12.51 4.91 -6.81
C ILE A 73 13.07 5.25 -8.18
N MET A 74 13.00 6.53 -8.53
CA MET A 74 13.71 7.03 -9.70
C MET A 74 15.07 7.57 -9.30
N TYR A 75 16.06 7.37 -10.16
CA TYR A 75 17.41 7.88 -10.06
C TYR A 75 17.68 8.85 -11.21
N HIS A 76 18.33 9.95 -10.91
CA HIS A 76 18.84 10.90 -11.89
C HIS A 76 20.38 10.87 -11.91
N PRO A 77 21.06 11.09 -13.06
CA PRO A 77 22.53 10.97 -13.16
C PRO A 77 23.35 11.87 -12.23
N ASP A 78 22.78 12.99 -11.78
CA ASP A 78 23.40 13.87 -10.79
C ASP A 78 23.33 13.34 -9.34
N GLY A 79 22.76 12.15 -9.13
CA GLY A 79 22.63 11.52 -7.82
C GLY A 79 21.40 11.94 -7.01
N ARG A 80 20.47 12.69 -7.60
CA ARG A 80 19.13 12.86 -7.03
C ARG A 80 18.35 11.55 -7.11
N ILE A 81 17.44 11.35 -6.15
CA ILE A 81 16.44 10.29 -6.21
C ILE A 81 15.05 10.89 -6.05
N LYS A 82 14.02 10.17 -6.49
CA LYS A 82 12.62 10.53 -6.27
C LYS A 82 11.84 9.30 -5.80
N VAL A 83 11.08 9.46 -4.71
CA VAL A 83 10.11 8.46 -4.24
C VAL A 83 8.79 8.72 -4.98
N VAL A 84 8.45 7.83 -5.91
CA VAL A 84 7.30 7.97 -6.81
C VAL A 84 6.17 7.08 -6.30
N PRO A 85 5.11 7.65 -5.71
CA PRO A 85 3.96 6.87 -5.27
C PRO A 85 3.24 6.27 -6.48
N ASP A 86 2.86 4.99 -6.40
CA ASP A 86 1.96 4.35 -7.37
C ASP A 86 2.43 4.52 -8.83
N SER A 87 3.71 4.22 -9.06
CA SER A 87 4.44 4.56 -10.29
C SER A 87 3.79 3.94 -11.55
N GLU A 88 3.35 4.82 -12.46
CA GLU A 88 2.74 4.42 -13.74
C GLU A 88 3.71 3.74 -14.70
N THR A 89 4.95 4.22 -14.72
CA THR A 89 6.03 3.65 -15.53
C THR A 89 6.34 2.23 -15.11
N LEU A 90 6.40 1.97 -13.79
CA LEU A 90 6.56 0.62 -13.25
C LEU A 90 5.32 -0.26 -13.47
N ARG A 91 4.10 0.27 -13.40
CA ARG A 91 2.89 -0.50 -13.75
C ARG A 91 2.86 -0.95 -15.22
N SER A 92 3.61 -0.27 -16.08
CA SER A 92 3.67 -0.54 -17.52
C SER A 92 4.81 -1.48 -17.93
N VAL A 93 5.63 -1.94 -16.98
CA VAL A 93 6.72 -2.87 -17.27
C VAL A 93 6.19 -4.22 -17.76
N ASN A 94 6.94 -4.82 -18.67
CA ASN A 94 6.62 -6.07 -19.35
C ASN A 94 7.93 -6.75 -19.81
N PRO A 95 7.90 -7.98 -20.35
CA PRO A 95 9.12 -8.73 -20.68
C PRO A 95 10.03 -8.06 -21.73
N ASN A 96 9.51 -7.10 -22.50
CA ASN A 96 10.28 -6.34 -23.49
C ASN A 96 10.80 -4.99 -22.96
N THR A 97 10.59 -4.68 -21.68
CA THR A 97 11.06 -3.43 -21.07
C THR A 97 12.59 -3.40 -21.09
N PRO A 98 13.22 -2.34 -21.62
CA PRO A 98 14.66 -2.22 -21.57
C PRO A 98 15.16 -2.09 -20.13
N LEU A 99 15.94 -3.07 -19.67
CA LEU A 99 16.56 -3.07 -18.36
C LEU A 99 18.07 -2.90 -18.47
N ARG A 100 18.66 -2.12 -17.56
CA ARG A 100 20.11 -1.94 -17.41
C ARG A 100 20.47 -1.88 -15.94
N TRP A 101 21.79 -1.91 -15.65
CA TRP A 101 22.34 -1.65 -14.32
C TRP A 101 21.60 -2.45 -13.23
N TYR A 102 21.72 -3.79 -13.25
CA TYR A 102 21.00 -4.67 -12.32
C TYR A 102 19.47 -4.46 -12.39
N GLY A 103 18.83 -4.80 -13.51
CA GLY A 103 17.38 -4.89 -13.58
C GLY A 103 16.59 -3.59 -13.43
N ALA A 104 17.22 -2.41 -13.51
CA ALA A 104 16.51 -1.13 -13.46
C ALA A 104 15.94 -0.78 -14.84
N GLN A 105 14.73 -0.23 -14.88
CA GLN A 105 14.13 0.28 -16.10
C GLN A 105 14.89 1.54 -16.54
N VAL A 106 15.25 1.59 -17.83
CA VAL A 106 15.78 2.82 -18.43
C VAL A 106 14.63 3.77 -18.72
N LEU A 107 14.70 4.98 -18.19
CA LEU A 107 13.69 6.02 -18.43
C LEU A 107 14.07 6.89 -19.63
N SER A 108 13.06 7.43 -20.31
CA SER A 108 13.24 8.47 -21.32
C SER A 108 13.68 9.78 -20.66
N GLU A 109 14.47 10.59 -21.36
CA GLU A 109 14.96 11.88 -20.86
C GLU A 109 13.83 12.80 -20.36
N GLY A 110 14.01 13.35 -19.16
CA GLY A 110 13.06 14.24 -18.51
C GLY A 110 11.85 13.53 -17.91
N THR A 111 11.84 12.19 -17.85
CA THR A 111 10.79 11.43 -17.13
C THR A 111 10.91 11.69 -15.64
N PHE A 112 12.14 11.71 -15.12
CA PHE A 112 12.43 12.00 -13.71
C PHE A 112 11.79 13.32 -13.26
N ASP A 113 11.99 14.40 -14.02
CA ASP A 113 11.51 15.74 -13.63
C ASP A 113 9.98 15.85 -13.71
N LYS A 114 9.33 15.12 -14.63
CA LYS A 114 7.87 15.10 -14.80
C LYS A 114 7.15 14.22 -13.77
N ALA A 115 7.83 13.20 -13.25
CA ALA A 115 7.24 12.28 -12.29
C ALA A 115 6.85 13.00 -10.99
N GLN A 116 5.66 12.66 -10.50
CA GLN A 116 5.16 13.12 -9.20
C GLN A 116 5.80 12.31 -8.09
N GLY A 117 6.23 12.97 -7.02
CA GLY A 117 6.91 12.31 -5.92
C GLY A 117 7.81 13.26 -5.14
N GLU A 118 8.29 12.79 -3.99
CA GLU A 118 9.22 13.56 -3.17
C GLU A 118 10.65 13.36 -3.67
N GLU A 119 11.32 14.46 -3.99
CA GLU A 119 12.68 14.47 -4.52
C GLU A 119 13.69 14.72 -3.42
N PHE A 120 14.79 13.95 -3.45
CA PHE A 120 15.88 14.04 -2.50
C PHE A 120 17.18 14.30 -3.23
N SER A 121 17.94 15.29 -2.76
CA SER A 121 19.25 15.58 -3.32
C SER A 121 20.26 14.48 -3.00
N ARG A 122 21.36 14.42 -3.75
CA ARG A 122 22.52 13.56 -3.42
C ARG A 122 22.98 13.74 -1.96
N LYS A 123 22.88 14.96 -1.41
CA LYS A 123 23.24 15.26 -0.02
C LYS A 123 22.25 14.64 0.97
N ASP A 124 20.96 14.68 0.64
CA ASP A 124 19.91 14.07 1.46
C ASP A 124 20.07 12.55 1.47
N VAL A 125 20.33 11.93 0.31
CA VAL A 125 20.61 10.48 0.20
C VAL A 125 21.77 10.08 1.11
N LYS A 126 22.90 10.79 1.06
CA LYS A 126 24.05 10.52 1.94
C LYS A 126 23.74 10.68 3.43
N ARG A 127 22.79 11.54 3.78
CA ARG A 127 22.41 11.83 5.17
C ARG A 127 21.39 10.85 5.71
N PHE A 128 20.45 10.40 4.89
CA PHE A 128 19.24 9.71 5.33
C PHE A 128 19.15 8.25 4.87
N ALA A 129 20.01 7.80 3.98
CA ALA A 129 20.04 6.43 3.50
C ALA A 129 21.36 5.71 3.84
N ASN A 130 21.38 4.41 3.62
CA ASN A 130 22.50 3.49 3.70
C ASN A 130 23.10 3.24 5.10
N GLU A 131 22.53 3.84 6.14
CA GLU A 131 22.85 3.57 7.54
C GLU A 131 21.69 2.91 8.29
N TYR A 132 22.01 2.10 9.29
CA TYR A 132 21.01 1.63 10.24
C TYR A 132 20.65 2.77 11.21
N LEU A 133 19.36 3.04 11.31
CA LEU A 133 18.80 4.14 12.06
C LEU A 133 18.29 3.64 13.41
N LYS A 134 18.20 4.54 14.39
CA LYS A 134 17.44 4.32 15.61
C LYS A 134 15.98 4.68 15.40
N GLN A 135 15.09 4.19 16.25
CA GLN A 135 13.65 4.49 16.14
C GLN A 135 13.37 6.00 16.00
N LYS A 136 13.94 6.82 16.89
CA LYS A 136 13.77 8.28 16.84
C LYS A 136 14.25 8.90 15.52
N ASP A 137 15.27 8.32 14.89
CA ASP A 137 15.86 8.83 13.66
C ASP A 137 15.01 8.42 12.45
N VAL A 138 14.39 7.23 12.49
CA VAL A 138 13.37 6.79 11.52
C VAL A 138 12.20 7.78 11.47
N LEU A 139 11.67 8.17 12.65
CA LEU A 139 10.51 9.08 12.73
C LEU A 139 10.78 10.48 12.17
N ASN A 140 12.06 10.85 12.05
CA ASN A 140 12.49 12.14 11.50
C ASN A 140 13.17 12.00 10.12
N ASN A 141 13.15 10.81 9.53
CA ASN A 141 13.76 10.54 8.24
C ASN A 141 12.75 10.86 7.12
N PRO A 142 13.02 11.85 6.25
CA PRO A 142 12.04 12.30 5.28
C PRO A 142 11.79 11.27 4.16
N ILE A 143 12.75 10.39 3.86
CA ILE A 143 12.54 9.31 2.88
C ILE A 143 11.57 8.25 3.44
N TRP A 144 11.73 7.86 4.72
CA TRP A 144 10.75 6.97 5.37
C TRP A 144 9.37 7.61 5.43
N LEU A 145 9.28 8.91 5.67
CA LEU A 145 8.02 9.64 5.67
C LEU A 145 7.37 9.67 4.28
N ALA A 146 8.14 9.90 3.22
CA ALA A 146 7.66 9.82 1.83
C ALA A 146 7.10 8.43 1.50
N LEU A 147 7.81 7.37 1.92
CA LEU A 147 7.37 5.97 1.77
C LEU A 147 6.10 5.66 2.56
N ALA A 148 5.92 6.30 3.71
CA ALA A 148 4.69 6.29 4.49
C ALA A 148 3.64 7.31 4.00
N ARG A 149 3.79 7.87 2.78
CA ARG A 149 2.85 8.84 2.18
C ARG A 149 2.62 10.11 3.00
N GLY A 150 3.62 10.54 3.78
CA GLY A 150 3.48 11.67 4.70
C GLY A 150 2.76 11.33 6.01
N ASP A 151 2.31 10.09 6.20
CA ASP A 151 1.61 9.66 7.41
C ASP A 151 2.61 9.37 8.54
N LYS A 152 2.73 10.33 9.46
CA LYS A 152 3.60 10.24 10.63
C LYS A 152 3.13 9.20 11.65
N GLU A 153 1.83 8.98 11.79
CA GLU A 153 1.31 8.00 12.76
C GLU A 153 1.52 6.57 12.22
N LEU A 154 1.28 6.34 10.93
CA LEU A 154 1.62 5.05 10.30
C LEU A 154 3.10 4.71 10.48
N LEU A 155 4.01 5.65 10.18
CA LEU A 155 5.45 5.43 10.34
C LEU A 155 5.82 5.15 11.80
N LYS A 156 5.22 5.88 12.74
CA LYS A 156 5.43 5.72 14.18
C LYS A 156 4.97 4.36 14.68
N ASP A 157 3.76 3.94 14.31
CA ASP A 157 3.21 2.64 14.67
C ASP A 157 4.04 1.51 14.06
N TYR A 158 4.39 1.64 12.77
CA TYR A 158 5.21 0.66 12.08
C TYR A 158 6.58 0.50 12.74
N ALA A 159 7.31 1.61 12.94
CA ALA A 159 8.59 1.60 13.61
C ALA A 159 8.45 1.04 15.04
N GLY A 160 7.44 1.47 15.80
CA GLY A 160 7.18 0.96 17.15
C GLY A 160 7.02 -0.56 17.19
N GLN A 161 6.25 -1.13 16.26
CA GLN A 161 6.10 -2.57 16.16
C GLN A 161 7.42 -3.27 15.80
N VAL A 162 8.17 -2.74 14.83
CA VAL A 162 9.45 -3.29 14.39
C VAL A 162 10.47 -3.33 15.54
N TYR A 163 10.66 -2.22 16.27
CA TYR A 163 11.57 -2.16 17.43
C TYR A 163 11.09 -2.97 18.64
N SER A 164 9.77 -3.16 18.81
CA SER A 164 9.26 -4.03 19.90
C SER A 164 9.58 -5.52 19.67
N ARG A 165 9.86 -5.91 18.43
CA ARG A 165 10.02 -7.32 17.99
C ARG A 165 11.45 -7.77 17.91
N ILE A 166 12.39 -6.84 17.72
CA ILE A 166 13.81 -7.13 17.59
C ILE A 166 14.55 -6.24 18.59
N ASN A 167 15.31 -6.88 19.48
CA ASN A 167 16.10 -6.19 20.50
C ASN A 167 17.41 -5.64 19.90
N ASP A 168 17.29 -4.76 18.91
CA ASP A 168 18.40 -4.01 18.33
C ASP A 168 18.02 -2.52 18.23
N PRO A 169 18.79 -1.60 18.83
CA PRO A 169 18.51 -0.17 18.74
C PRO A 169 18.79 0.44 17.35
N ASN A 170 19.50 -0.23 16.44
CA ASN A 170 19.80 0.26 15.08
C ASN A 170 19.28 -0.75 14.03
N LEU A 171 17.97 -0.72 13.79
CA LEU A 171 17.29 -1.85 13.17
C LEU A 171 16.79 -1.56 11.75
N MET A 172 16.35 -0.32 11.53
CA MET A 172 15.68 0.08 10.30
C MET A 172 16.65 0.79 9.37
N LYS A 173 16.56 0.52 8.07
CA LYS A 173 17.48 1.09 7.08
C LYS A 173 16.74 1.37 5.77
N ILE A 174 17.11 2.47 5.12
CA ILE A 174 16.83 2.71 3.71
C ILE A 174 18.08 2.30 2.94
N TRP A 175 17.99 1.36 2.02
CA TRP A 175 19.08 0.98 1.13
C TRP A 175 18.82 1.53 -0.27
N VAL A 176 19.73 2.36 -0.76
CA VAL A 176 19.70 2.88 -2.13
C VAL A 176 21.08 2.73 -2.75
N SER A 177 21.10 2.39 -4.04
CA SER A 177 22.35 2.24 -4.77
C SER A 177 22.84 3.60 -5.28
N ASP A 178 24.09 3.68 -5.73
CA ASP A 178 24.60 4.88 -6.39
C ASP A 178 23.81 5.14 -7.69
N ALA A 179 23.57 6.40 -8.04
CA ALA A 179 22.84 6.70 -9.27
C ALA A 179 23.66 6.29 -10.52
N PRO A 180 23.03 5.67 -11.53
CA PRO A 180 23.67 5.38 -12.81
C PRO A 180 23.87 6.65 -13.65
N ASP A 181 24.51 6.53 -14.80
CA ASP A 181 24.75 7.62 -15.77
C ASP A 181 23.55 7.93 -16.68
N PHE A 182 22.36 7.38 -16.38
CA PHE A 182 21.09 7.62 -17.07
C PHE A 182 19.94 7.72 -16.06
N GLU A 183 18.78 8.24 -16.49
CA GLU A 183 17.57 8.19 -15.66
C GLU A 183 17.05 6.75 -15.55
N ALA A 184 16.87 6.26 -14.33
CA ALA A 184 16.51 4.87 -14.09
C ALA A 184 15.40 4.74 -13.04
N GLU A 185 14.63 3.67 -13.09
CA GLU A 185 13.62 3.37 -12.07
C GLU A 185 13.65 1.92 -11.62
N ARG A 186 13.36 1.71 -10.34
CA ARG A 186 13.16 0.40 -9.69
C ARG A 186 11.95 0.45 -8.76
N LEU A 187 11.47 -0.72 -8.36
CA LEU A 187 10.50 -0.83 -7.28
C LEU A 187 11.18 -0.58 -5.93
N TRP A 188 10.42 -0.08 -4.97
CA TRP A 188 10.77 -0.26 -3.57
C TRP A 188 10.39 -1.66 -3.10
N CYS A 189 11.33 -2.34 -2.45
CA CYS A 189 11.12 -3.62 -1.79
C CYS A 189 11.22 -3.43 -0.26
N LEU A 190 10.17 -3.80 0.47
CA LEU A 190 10.19 -3.78 1.93
C LEU A 190 10.58 -5.16 2.47
N GLY A 191 11.83 -5.28 2.91
CA GLY A 191 12.42 -6.50 3.46
C GLY A 191 11.69 -7.04 4.69
N GLY A 192 11.77 -8.36 4.88
CA GLY A 192 11.25 -9.04 6.07
C GLY A 192 12.06 -8.76 7.35
N LEU A 193 11.50 -9.08 8.50
CA LEU A 193 12.10 -8.95 9.84
C LEU A 193 13.07 -10.09 10.18
N GLY A 194 14.03 -10.36 9.30
CA GLY A 194 15.06 -11.41 9.46
C GLY A 194 16.21 -11.03 10.40
N GLY A 195 15.99 -10.10 11.34
CA GLY A 195 17.03 -9.49 12.19
C GLY A 195 17.23 -7.99 11.92
N ASN A 196 16.64 -7.45 10.85
CA ASN A 196 16.57 -6.03 10.55
C ASN A 196 15.28 -5.71 9.79
N SER A 197 15.06 -4.42 9.48
CA SER A 197 13.96 -3.99 8.60
C SER A 197 14.51 -3.00 7.57
N ILE A 198 14.71 -3.50 6.36
CA ILE A 198 15.29 -2.73 5.26
C ILE A 198 14.20 -2.40 4.27
N VAL A 199 14.10 -1.14 3.85
CA VAL A 199 13.41 -0.76 2.61
C VAL A 199 14.47 -0.49 1.55
N SER A 200 14.42 -1.22 0.45
CA SER A 200 15.47 -1.28 -0.56
C SER A 200 14.95 -0.74 -1.88
N GLY A 201 15.62 0.28 -2.38
CA GLY A 201 15.47 0.80 -3.73
C GLY A 201 16.67 0.46 -4.61
N GLY A 202 17.57 -0.41 -4.12
CA GLY A 202 18.81 -0.79 -4.78
C GLY A 202 18.70 -2.16 -5.46
N SER A 203 19.68 -3.03 -5.17
CA SER A 203 19.82 -4.36 -5.75
C SER A 203 18.73 -5.38 -5.37
N ASP A 204 17.80 -5.05 -4.47
CA ASP A 204 16.72 -5.97 -4.07
C ASP A 204 15.38 -5.64 -4.76
N GLY A 205 15.27 -4.48 -5.42
CA GLY A 205 14.10 -4.06 -6.20
C GLY A 205 14.26 -4.34 -7.70
N LEU A 206 14.90 -5.46 -8.06
CA LEU A 206 15.22 -5.82 -9.45
C LEU A 206 13.97 -6.20 -10.22
N LEU A 207 13.77 -5.62 -11.41
CA LEU A 207 12.59 -5.93 -12.22
C LEU A 207 12.69 -7.31 -12.91
N ASP A 208 13.88 -7.87 -13.03
CA ASP A 208 14.17 -9.14 -13.69
C ASP A 208 14.60 -10.27 -12.76
N ASP A 209 14.57 -10.08 -11.44
CA ASP A 209 14.88 -11.13 -10.47
C ASP A 209 13.72 -12.12 -10.36
N VAL A 210 14.04 -13.41 -10.43
CA VAL A 210 13.09 -14.52 -10.27
C VAL A 210 12.44 -14.57 -8.88
N SER A 211 12.96 -13.79 -7.94
CA SER A 211 12.52 -13.72 -6.55
C SER A 211 11.48 -12.63 -6.29
N GLY A 212 11.09 -11.82 -7.29
CA GLY A 212 10.10 -10.75 -7.08
C GLY A 212 8.79 -11.25 -6.44
N ARG A 213 8.19 -10.42 -5.58
CA ARG A 213 6.95 -10.72 -4.86
C ARG A 213 6.04 -9.51 -4.79
N LEU A 214 5.14 -9.41 -5.76
CA LEU A 214 4.09 -8.40 -5.76
C LEU A 214 2.86 -8.91 -5.01
N VAL A 215 2.16 -7.99 -4.35
CA VAL A 215 0.87 -8.23 -3.72
C VAL A 215 -0.18 -7.39 -4.45
N GLY A 216 -1.20 -8.04 -5.00
CA GLY A 216 -2.30 -7.37 -5.68
C GLY A 216 -3.33 -6.85 -4.69
N VAL A 217 -3.64 -5.57 -4.77
CA VAL A 217 -4.76 -4.93 -4.09
C VAL A 217 -5.88 -4.79 -5.11
N ALA A 218 -7.04 -5.37 -4.82
CA ALA A 218 -8.19 -5.19 -5.69
C ALA A 218 -8.51 -3.69 -5.75
N PRO A 219 -9.03 -3.18 -6.88
CA PRO A 219 -9.63 -1.86 -6.89
C PRO A 219 -10.58 -1.85 -5.69
N LYS A 220 -10.52 -0.81 -4.87
CA LYS A 220 -11.66 -0.57 -3.98
C LYS A 220 -12.82 -0.51 -4.94
N VAL A 221 -13.65 -1.55 -4.97
CA VAL A 221 -14.94 -1.47 -5.62
C VAL A 221 -15.48 -0.20 -4.99
N GLN A 222 -15.59 0.84 -5.80
CA GLN A 222 -16.41 1.98 -5.46
C GLN A 222 -17.75 1.29 -5.37
N ALA A 223 -18.05 0.76 -4.17
CA ALA A 223 -19.30 0.15 -3.84
C ALA A 223 -20.24 1.25 -4.25
N CYS A 224 -20.89 1.01 -5.38
CA CYS A 224 -21.75 1.98 -5.96
C CYS A 224 -22.68 2.32 -4.80
N ASP A 225 -22.69 3.58 -4.37
CA ASP A 225 -23.74 4.10 -3.51
C ASP A 225 -25.10 4.03 -4.24
N GLU A 226 -25.21 3.33 -5.37
CA GLU A 226 -26.37 2.48 -5.65
C GLU A 226 -26.49 1.42 -4.56
N VAL A 227 -27.07 1.86 -3.46
CA VAL A 227 -28.03 1.11 -2.68
C VAL A 227 -28.81 0.20 -3.63
N ALA A 228 -28.41 -1.06 -3.74
CA ALA A 228 -29.36 -2.12 -4.02
C ALA A 228 -30.00 -2.42 -2.66
N PRO A 229 -31.21 -1.92 -2.36
CA PRO A 229 -31.90 -2.40 -1.19
C PRO A 229 -32.33 -3.82 -1.53
N VAL A 230 -31.51 -4.80 -1.15
CA VAL A 230 -32.06 -6.08 -0.70
C VAL A 230 -32.58 -5.87 0.72
N ALA A 231 -33.44 -4.85 0.89
CA ALA A 231 -34.48 -4.89 1.89
C ALA A 231 -35.53 -5.83 1.30
N THR A 232 -35.43 -7.11 1.63
CA THR A 232 -36.57 -7.99 1.49
C THR A 232 -37.77 -7.31 2.14
N LYS A 233 -38.90 -7.31 1.44
CA LYS A 233 -40.16 -6.60 1.79
C LYS A 233 -40.58 -6.72 3.26
N MET A 234 -40.12 -7.76 3.96
CA MET A 234 -40.32 -7.99 5.40
C MET A 234 -39.65 -6.97 6.33
N ASN A 235 -38.57 -6.28 5.95
CA ASN A 235 -37.85 -5.39 6.86
C ASN A 235 -38.26 -3.91 6.76
N LEU A 236 -38.95 -3.53 5.69
CA LEU A 236 -39.41 -2.15 5.51
C LEU A 236 -40.65 -1.85 6.36
N GLU A 237 -41.54 -2.83 6.57
CA GLU A 237 -42.69 -2.67 7.47
C GLU A 237 -42.28 -2.54 8.94
N ALA A 238 -41.25 -3.29 9.37
CA ALA A 238 -40.68 -3.18 10.70
C ALA A 238 -40.00 -1.81 10.90
N LEU A 239 -39.18 -1.37 9.94
CA LEU A 239 -38.53 -0.06 9.97
C LEU A 239 -39.57 1.09 9.95
N MET A 240 -40.62 0.97 9.16
CA MET A 240 -41.73 1.95 9.11
C MET A 240 -42.55 1.97 10.41
N GLY A 241 -42.66 0.83 11.11
CA GLY A 241 -43.29 0.74 12.43
C GLY A 241 -42.52 1.53 13.49
N ASP A 242 -41.20 1.36 13.54
CA ASP A 242 -40.34 2.09 14.49
C ASP A 242 -40.34 3.60 14.21
N PHE A 243 -40.31 4.01 12.95
CA PHE A 243 -40.40 5.42 12.56
C PHE A 243 -41.73 6.06 12.92
N ARG A 244 -42.84 5.32 12.79
CA ARG A 244 -44.17 5.82 13.15
C ARG A 244 -44.27 6.09 14.66
N THR A 245 -43.75 5.17 15.46
CA THR A 245 -43.72 5.30 16.92
C THR A 245 -42.88 6.52 17.35
N LEU A 246 -41.71 6.72 16.74
CA LEU A 246 -40.85 7.88 17.00
C LEU A 246 -41.43 9.23 16.52
N ALA A 247 -42.24 9.21 15.46
CA ALA A 247 -42.95 10.39 14.96
C ALA A 247 -44.08 10.81 15.90
N ASP A 248 -44.89 9.84 16.36
CA ASP A 248 -46.02 10.08 17.26
C ASP A 248 -45.55 10.58 18.64
N ASP A 249 -44.35 10.17 19.07
CA ASP A 249 -43.72 10.61 20.31
C ASP A 249 -42.89 11.92 20.17
N GLY A 250 -42.82 12.52 18.98
CA GLY A 250 -42.16 13.81 18.74
C GLY A 250 -40.63 13.80 18.76
N PHE A 251 -39.99 12.64 18.59
CA PHE A 251 -38.52 12.49 18.67
C PHE A 251 -37.78 12.60 17.33
N LEU A 252 -38.49 12.81 16.22
CA LEU A 252 -37.83 12.92 14.92
C LEU A 252 -37.18 14.29 14.72
N THR A 253 -35.91 14.26 14.32
CA THR A 253 -35.25 15.47 13.81
C THR A 253 -35.95 15.92 12.51
N PRO A 254 -35.90 17.21 12.14
CA PRO A 254 -36.51 17.71 10.90
C PRO A 254 -36.06 16.96 9.64
N LYS A 255 -34.81 16.46 9.62
CA LYS A 255 -34.27 15.68 8.51
C LYS A 255 -34.88 14.26 8.44
N ALA A 256 -35.13 13.64 9.60
CA ALA A 256 -35.78 12.33 9.67
C ALA A 256 -37.28 12.41 9.32
N GLN A 257 -37.95 13.50 9.72
CA GLN A 257 -39.34 13.79 9.35
C GLN A 257 -39.49 13.96 7.82
N ALA A 258 -38.61 14.74 7.19
CA ALA A 258 -38.64 14.95 5.73
C ALA A 258 -38.41 13.65 4.94
N LEU A 259 -37.55 12.76 5.44
CA LEU A 259 -37.31 11.45 4.82
C LEU A 259 -38.55 10.54 4.93
N TYR A 260 -39.20 10.52 6.11
CA TYR A 260 -40.43 9.76 6.35
C TYR A 260 -41.58 10.21 5.44
N GLU A 261 -41.81 11.51 5.31
CA GLU A 261 -42.84 12.08 4.44
C GLU A 261 -42.56 11.79 2.96
N ALA A 262 -41.29 11.85 2.55
CA ALA A 262 -40.91 11.53 1.18
C ALA A 262 -41.16 10.06 0.84
N LEU A 263 -40.90 9.14 1.79
CA LEU A 263 -41.22 7.71 1.65
C LEU A 263 -42.74 7.46 1.58
N GLN A 264 -43.55 8.14 2.37
CA GLN A 264 -45.02 8.02 2.30
C GLN A 264 -45.62 8.58 1.01
N SER A 265 -45.03 9.63 0.44
CA SER A 265 -45.55 10.29 -0.75
C SER A 265 -45.34 9.51 -2.06
N GLY A 266 -44.62 8.38 -2.02
CA GLY A 266 -44.26 7.62 -3.22
C GLY A 266 -43.32 8.39 -4.17
N LYS A 267 -42.72 9.51 -3.72
CA LYS A 267 -41.76 10.29 -4.52
C LYS A 267 -40.46 9.55 -4.81
N TYR A 268 -40.19 8.49 -4.05
CA TYR A 268 -39.15 7.53 -4.34
C TYR A 268 -39.82 6.24 -4.80
N ASN A 269 -39.77 5.96 -6.11
CA ASN A 269 -39.94 4.59 -6.58
C ASN A 269 -38.63 3.86 -6.30
N LEU A 270 -38.63 3.04 -5.26
CA LEU A 270 -37.61 2.01 -5.01
C LEU A 270 -37.80 0.85 -5.98
#